data_AF-A0A537R1C7-F1
#
_entry.id   AF-A0A537R1C7-F1
#
_cell.length_a   1.000
_cell.length_b   1.000
_cell.length_c   1.000
_cell.angle_alpha   90.00
_cell.angle_beta   90.00
_cell.angle_gamma   90.00
#
_symmetry.space_group_name_H-M   'P 1'
#
loop_
_entity.id
_entity.type
_entity.pdbx_description
1 polymer ?
#
loop_
_entity_poly.entity_id
_entity_poly.type
_entity_poly.pdbx_seq_one_letter_code
_entity_poly.pdbx_strand_id
1 'polypeptide(L)'
;MHRLAKFLLRLSLAFPAIGLGLPAAYAALPLVPVCSWPVESTGHGVLNVATQDTNTTYWFMALDTKRWKTITITGQYPKARLFNITSYGATGLLIDTISDQEIVSDAGSKNPFKSQTLPPAGSPQNYTITLGP
;
A
#
# COMPACT_ATOMS: atom_id res chain seq x y z
N MET A 1 -21.99 -60.29 -14.75
CA MET A 1 -22.26 -59.30 -13.69
C MET A 1 -21.21 -59.27 -12.55
N HIS A 2 -19.93 -59.59 -12.83
CA HIS A 2 -18.87 -59.63 -11.81
C HIS A 2 -17.67 -58.70 -12.11
N ARG A 3 -17.76 -57.87 -13.16
CA ARG A 3 -16.69 -56.94 -13.58
C ARG A 3 -17.03 -55.45 -13.48
N LEU A 4 -18.28 -55.08 -13.15
CA LEU A 4 -18.66 -53.68 -12.88
C LEU A 4 -18.52 -53.28 -11.40
N ALA A 5 -18.62 -54.23 -10.46
CA ALA A 5 -18.56 -53.96 -9.03
C ALA A 5 -17.14 -53.62 -8.50
N LYS A 6 -16.10 -53.85 -9.31
CA LYS A 6 -14.71 -53.53 -8.94
C LYS A 6 -14.27 -52.12 -9.36
N PHE A 7 -15.12 -51.38 -10.08
CA PHE A 7 -14.79 -50.02 -10.51
C PHE A 7 -15.35 -48.93 -9.56
N LEU A 8 -16.24 -49.29 -8.63
CA LEU A 8 -16.82 -48.34 -7.66
C LEU A 8 -16.18 -48.44 -6.26
N LEU A 9 -15.16 -49.29 -6.08
CA LEU A 9 -14.35 -49.39 -4.87
C LEU A 9 -13.06 -48.55 -5.00
N ARG A 10 -13.20 -47.26 -5.34
CA ARG A 10 -12.12 -46.25 -5.24
C ARG A 10 -12.64 -44.92 -4.69
N LEU A 11 -13.67 -44.98 -3.84
CA LEU A 11 -14.26 -43.83 -3.17
C LEU A 11 -14.04 -43.93 -1.66
N SER A 12 -12.79 -43.82 -1.22
CA SER A 12 -12.47 -43.57 0.20
C SER A 12 -10.97 -43.33 0.37
N LEU A 13 -10.57 -42.07 0.30
CA LEU A 13 -9.53 -41.53 1.17
C LEU A 13 -9.88 -40.06 1.43
N ALA A 14 -10.56 -39.86 2.55
CA ALA A 14 -10.68 -38.57 3.19
C ALA A 14 -9.27 -38.13 3.65
N PHE A 15 -8.92 -36.89 3.28
CA PHE A 15 -8.11 -35.89 3.99
C PHE A 15 -6.95 -36.39 4.87
N PRO A 16 -5.78 -35.81 4.67
CA PRO A 16 -5.60 -34.52 5.33
C PRO A 16 -5.46 -33.40 4.32
N ALA A 17 -6.29 -32.36 4.50
CA ALA A 17 -5.83 -31.01 4.27
C ALA A 17 -4.66 -30.83 5.22
N ILE A 18 -3.47 -31.14 4.72
CA ILE A 18 -2.27 -30.55 5.24
C ILE A 18 -2.46 -29.09 4.88
N GLY A 19 -2.99 -28.35 5.85
CA GLY A 19 -2.77 -26.93 5.96
C GLY A 19 -1.26 -26.76 5.97
N LEU A 20 -0.68 -26.68 4.78
CA LEU A 20 0.51 -25.90 4.55
C LEU A 20 0.07 -24.46 4.83
N GLY A 21 -0.08 -24.15 6.11
CA GLY A 21 0.29 -22.85 6.63
C GLY A 21 1.77 -22.72 6.29
N LEU A 22 2.05 -22.41 5.03
CA LEU A 22 3.26 -21.69 4.69
C LEU A 22 3.24 -20.54 5.68
N PRO A 23 4.20 -20.45 6.62
CA PRO A 23 4.38 -19.18 7.28
C PRO A 23 4.53 -18.21 6.12
N ALA A 24 3.62 -17.25 6.02
CA ALA A 24 3.86 -16.08 5.20
C ALA A 24 5.18 -15.55 5.76
N ALA A 25 6.28 -15.86 5.08
CA ALA A 25 7.55 -15.28 5.38
C ALA A 25 7.35 -13.82 5.01
N TYR A 26 6.89 -13.03 5.99
CA TYR A 26 7.04 -11.60 5.95
C TYR A 26 8.54 -11.42 5.90
N ALA A 27 9.08 -11.28 4.70
CA ALA A 27 10.40 -10.71 4.53
C ALA A 27 10.32 -9.40 5.31
N ALA A 28 11.02 -9.35 6.44
CA ALA A 28 11.21 -8.12 7.16
C ALA A 28 11.90 -7.21 6.15
N LEU A 29 11.15 -6.28 5.58
CA LEU A 29 11.73 -5.21 4.77
C LEU A 29 12.86 -4.64 5.63
N PRO A 30 14.07 -4.45 5.09
CA PRO A 30 15.12 -3.81 5.86
C PRO A 30 14.57 -2.46 6.28
N LEU A 31 14.16 -2.35 7.54
CA LEU A 31 13.80 -1.11 8.21
C LEU A 31 15.12 -0.38 8.49
N VAL A 32 15.87 -0.10 7.43
CA VAL A 32 16.86 0.96 7.46
C VAL A 32 16.10 2.25 7.79
N PRO A 33 16.64 3.13 8.65
CA PRO A 33 16.03 4.42 8.95
C PRO A 33 16.21 5.35 7.74
N VAL A 34 15.52 5.04 6.63
CA VAL A 34 15.28 6.01 5.57
C VAL A 34 14.06 6.82 5.99
N CYS A 35 14.27 8.14 6.10
CA CYS A 35 13.24 9.09 6.52
C CYS A 35 12.01 9.12 5.60
N SER A 36 12.05 8.47 4.43
CA SER A 36 10.84 8.21 3.66
C SER A 36 10.96 7.01 2.71
N TRP A 37 9.93 6.17 2.79
CA TRP A 37 9.51 5.10 1.89
C TRP A 37 10.60 4.13 1.40
N PRO A 38 11.00 3.12 2.21
CA PRO A 38 12.03 2.16 1.83
C PRO A 38 11.69 1.25 0.65
N VAL A 39 10.40 1.11 0.29
CA VAL A 39 9.97 0.20 -0.76
C VAL A 39 9.25 0.98 -1.84
N GLU A 40 9.75 0.86 -3.06
CA GLU A 40 9.13 1.35 -4.27
C GLU A 40 8.57 0.17 -5.09
N SER A 41 7.32 0.29 -5.53
CA SER A 41 6.73 -0.59 -6.53
C SER A 41 6.21 0.27 -7.67
N THR A 42 6.67 -0.02 -8.88
CA THR A 42 6.15 0.62 -10.09
C THR A 42 5.18 -0.30 -10.77
N GLY A 43 4.37 0.23 -11.68
CA GLY A 43 3.57 -0.55 -12.61
C GLY A 43 4.38 -1.43 -13.60
N HIS A 44 5.69 -1.58 -13.41
CA HIS A 44 6.57 -2.42 -14.21
C HIS A 44 7.47 -3.31 -13.32
N GLY A 45 7.93 -4.42 -13.89
CA GLY A 45 8.88 -5.33 -13.23
C GLY A 45 8.26 -6.27 -12.19
N VAL A 46 9.11 -6.96 -11.44
CA VAL A 46 8.72 -8.07 -10.54
C VAL A 46 7.92 -7.62 -9.31
N LEU A 47 7.90 -6.32 -9.02
CA LEU A 47 7.13 -5.74 -7.91
C LEU A 47 5.75 -5.21 -8.33
N ASN A 48 5.37 -5.30 -9.62
CA ASN A 48 3.97 -5.15 -10.06
C ASN A 48 3.18 -6.42 -9.67
N VAL A 49 2.94 -6.57 -8.37
CA VAL A 49 2.22 -7.69 -7.78
C VAL A 49 0.75 -7.31 -7.58
N ALA A 50 -0.18 -8.08 -8.15
CA ALA A 50 -1.62 -7.80 -8.15
C ALA A 50 -2.08 -6.75 -9.19
N THR A 51 -1.42 -6.71 -10.35
CA THR A 51 -1.87 -5.97 -11.54
C THR A 51 -2.06 -4.47 -11.27
N GLN A 52 -1.05 -3.83 -10.68
CA GLN A 52 -1.04 -2.38 -10.52
C GLN A 52 -1.16 -1.67 -11.88
N ASP A 53 -1.83 -0.52 -11.86
CA ASP A 53 -1.82 0.44 -12.96
C ASP A 53 -0.38 0.77 -13.37
N THR A 54 -0.08 0.67 -14.67
CA THR A 54 1.25 0.93 -15.24
C THR A 54 1.74 2.36 -15.02
N ASN A 55 0.81 3.30 -14.82
CA ASN A 55 1.09 4.73 -14.62
C ASN A 55 1.09 5.15 -13.14
N THR A 56 1.15 4.19 -12.21
CA THR A 56 1.21 4.47 -10.78
C THR A 56 2.51 3.94 -10.18
N THR A 57 3.11 4.75 -9.31
CA THR A 57 4.20 4.32 -8.43
C THR A 57 3.70 4.33 -6.99
N TYR A 58 3.95 3.23 -6.28
CA TYR A 58 3.62 3.05 -4.88
C TYR A 58 4.89 3.09 -4.04
N TRP A 59 4.78 3.73 -2.90
CA TRP A 59 5.84 3.86 -1.92
C TRP A 59 5.33 3.37 -0.58
N PHE A 60 6.02 2.40 0.02
CA PHE A 60 5.59 1.76 1.26
C PHE A 60 6.61 1.96 2.37
N MET A 61 6.09 2.17 3.58
CA MET A 61 6.84 2.17 4.82
C MET A 61 6.03 1.40 5.85
N ALA A 62 6.61 0.35 6.43
CA ALA A 62 6.01 -0.31 7.57
C ALA A 62 6.23 0.53 8.84
N LEU A 63 5.20 0.62 9.68
CA LEU A 63 5.17 1.47 10.86
C LEU A 63 4.94 0.62 12.10
N ASP A 64 5.83 0.73 13.09
CA ASP A 64 5.63 0.11 14.40
C ASP A 64 4.73 0.98 15.27
N THR A 65 3.42 0.70 15.26
CA THR A 65 2.42 1.45 16.04
C THR A 65 2.47 1.16 17.55
N LYS A 66 3.25 0.15 17.99
CA LYS A 66 3.52 -0.07 19.43
C LYS A 66 4.53 0.97 19.93
N ARG A 67 5.53 1.28 19.11
CA ARG A 67 6.58 2.26 19.42
C ARG A 67 6.19 3.69 19.09
N TRP A 68 5.55 3.91 17.95
CA TRP A 68 5.20 5.23 17.43
C TRP A 68 3.67 5.40 17.44
N LYS A 69 3.18 6.51 17.99
CA LYS A 69 1.74 6.80 18.07
C LYS A 69 1.28 7.84 17.06
N THR A 70 2.23 8.47 16.39
CA THR A 70 1.95 9.56 15.47
C THR A 70 3.03 9.57 14.41
N ILE A 71 2.63 9.89 13.19
CA ILE A 71 3.54 10.05 12.06
C ILE A 71 3.31 11.44 11.48
N THR A 72 4.39 12.17 11.28
CA THR A 72 4.36 13.44 10.57
C THR A 72 5.00 13.24 9.20
N ILE A 73 4.23 13.51 8.15
CA ILE A 73 4.67 13.47 6.76
C ILE A 73 4.80 14.91 6.27
N THR A 74 6.01 15.32 5.95
CA THR A 74 6.30 16.62 5.34
C THR A 74 6.79 16.42 3.91
N GLY A 75 6.32 17.23 2.98
CA GLY A 75 6.76 17.10 1.60
C GLY A 75 6.29 18.22 0.69
N GLN A 76 6.53 18.03 -0.60
CA GLN A 76 5.99 18.87 -1.67
C GLN A 76 4.93 18.09 -2.44
N TYR A 77 3.89 18.79 -2.89
CA TYR A 77 2.89 18.21 -3.79
C TYR A 77 3.58 17.67 -5.06
N PRO A 78 3.37 16.40 -5.42
CA PRO A 78 4.06 15.80 -6.56
C PRO A 78 3.54 16.37 -7.87
N LYS A 79 4.38 16.33 -8.91
CA LYS A 79 3.96 16.60 -10.29
C LYS A 79 3.28 15.36 -10.89
N ALA A 80 2.11 15.03 -10.36
CA ALA A 80 1.30 13.89 -10.78
C ALA A 80 -0.12 14.34 -11.14
N ARG A 81 -0.86 13.48 -11.85
CA ARG A 81 -2.28 13.72 -12.14
C ARG A 81 -3.14 13.60 -10.88
N LEU A 82 -2.76 12.67 -9.99
CA LEU A 82 -3.36 12.45 -8.69
C LEU A 82 -2.33 11.81 -7.74
N PHE A 83 -2.52 11.96 -6.45
CA PHE A 83 -1.85 11.15 -5.43
C PHE A 83 -2.72 11.00 -4.18
N ASN A 84 -2.39 10.02 -3.34
CA ASN A 84 -3.03 9.86 -2.04
C ASN A 84 -2.02 9.34 -1.01
N ILE A 85 -2.41 9.39 0.26
CA ILE A 85 -1.72 8.68 1.33
C ILE A 85 -2.74 7.74 1.95
N THR A 86 -2.40 6.45 2.02
CA THR A 86 -3.29 5.41 2.52
C THR A 86 -2.61 4.62 3.62
N SER A 87 -3.32 4.39 4.71
CA SER A 87 -2.90 3.55 5.82
C SER A 87 -3.54 2.17 5.72
N TYR A 88 -2.77 1.16 6.09
CA TYR A 88 -3.21 -0.24 6.09
C TYR A 88 -2.90 -0.87 7.44
N GLY A 89 -3.80 -1.74 7.91
CA GLY A 89 -3.58 -2.56 9.10
C GLY A 89 -2.58 -3.68 8.85
N ALA A 90 -2.17 -4.37 9.92
CA ALA A 90 -1.19 -5.45 9.83
C ALA A 90 -1.64 -6.64 8.95
N THR A 91 -2.95 -6.78 8.72
CA THR A 91 -3.54 -7.79 7.83
C THR A 91 -3.60 -7.35 6.36
N GLY A 92 -3.14 -6.14 6.04
CA GLY A 92 -3.22 -5.54 4.70
C GLY A 92 -4.57 -4.90 4.38
N LEU A 93 -5.52 -4.86 5.34
CA LEU A 93 -6.79 -4.18 5.16
C LEU A 93 -6.62 -2.67 5.24
N LEU A 94 -7.31 -1.94 4.35
CA LEU A 94 -7.37 -0.48 4.36
C LEU A 94 -7.94 0.02 5.69
N ILE A 95 -7.26 1.00 6.29
CA ILE A 95 -7.75 1.71 7.48
C ILE A 95 -8.35 3.04 7.04
N ASP A 96 -7.56 3.87 6.35
CA ASP A 96 -7.98 5.20 5.93
C ASP A 96 -7.16 5.70 4.72
N THR A 97 -7.71 6.68 4.00
CA THR A 97 -7.07 7.36 2.87
C THR A 97 -7.35 8.85 2.92
N ILE A 98 -6.30 9.66 2.74
CA ILE A 98 -6.43 11.09 2.43
C ILE A 98 -6.06 11.31 0.96
N SER A 99 -6.97 11.92 0.21
CA SER A 99 -6.77 12.30 -1.18
C SER A 99 -5.99 13.60 -1.31
N ASP A 100 -5.36 13.80 -2.47
CA ASP A 100 -4.66 15.04 -2.83
C ASP A 100 -5.46 16.33 -2.61
N GLN A 101 -6.77 16.30 -2.87
CA GLN A 101 -7.68 17.43 -2.66
C GLN A 101 -7.93 17.74 -1.18
N GLU A 102 -7.82 16.75 -0.30
CA GLU A 102 -8.12 16.92 1.13
C GLU A 102 -6.91 17.46 1.90
N ILE A 103 -5.69 17.24 1.39
CA ILE A 103 -4.46 17.69 2.05
C ILE A 103 -4.45 19.22 2.14
N VAL A 104 -4.24 19.72 3.36
CA VAL A 104 -4.08 21.14 3.63
C VAL A 104 -2.61 21.52 3.37
N SER A 105 -2.38 22.54 2.56
CA SER A 105 -1.03 23.06 2.32
C SER A 105 -0.51 23.83 3.53
N ASP A 106 0.80 23.86 3.69
CA ASP A 106 1.45 24.69 4.71
C ASP A 106 1.12 26.18 4.52
N ALA A 107 1.30 26.98 5.58
CA ALA A 107 1.11 28.42 5.51
C ALA A 107 1.96 29.04 4.38
N GLY A 108 1.33 29.84 3.52
CA GLY A 108 1.98 30.45 2.34
C GLY A 108 2.17 29.51 1.15
N SER A 109 1.88 28.21 1.29
CA SER A 109 1.87 27.25 0.18
C SER A 109 0.49 27.15 -0.48
N LYS A 110 0.45 26.50 -1.65
CA LYS A 110 -0.77 26.21 -2.41
C LYS A 110 -0.88 24.71 -2.67
N ASN A 111 -2.08 24.15 -2.52
CA ASN A 111 -2.40 22.81 -3.00
C ASN A 111 -2.83 22.92 -4.48
N PRO A 112 -2.07 22.35 -5.44
CA PRO A 112 -2.40 22.41 -6.86
C PRO A 112 -3.59 21.51 -7.25
N PHE A 113 -4.03 20.59 -6.39
CA PHE A 113 -5.10 19.63 -6.66
C PHE A 113 -6.49 20.16 -6.28
N LYS A 114 -6.58 21.19 -5.43
CA LYS A 114 -7.86 21.79 -4.99
C LYS A 114 -8.55 22.66 -6.05
N SER A 115 -7.83 23.10 -7.08
CA SER A 115 -8.34 23.98 -8.11
C SER A 115 -7.96 23.45 -9.49
N GLN A 116 -8.82 23.67 -10.47
CA GLN A 116 -8.49 23.40 -11.88
C GLN A 116 -7.46 24.39 -12.44
N THR A 117 -7.15 25.45 -11.70
CA THR A 117 -6.13 26.44 -12.07
C THR A 117 -4.83 26.13 -11.35
N LEU A 118 -3.75 25.96 -12.12
CA LEU A 118 -2.40 25.81 -11.57
C LEU A 118 -2.01 27.03 -10.73
N PRO A 119 -1.33 26.85 -9.59
CA PRO A 119 -0.73 27.95 -8.86
C PRO A 119 0.23 28.76 -9.76
N PRO A 120 0.41 30.08 -9.51
CA PRO A 120 1.42 30.86 -10.21
C PRO A 120 2.79 30.18 -10.18
N ALA A 121 3.54 30.29 -11.28
CA ALA A 121 4.88 29.70 -11.36
C ALA A 121 5.76 30.16 -10.18
N GLY A 122 6.44 29.21 -9.53
CA GLY A 122 7.27 29.47 -8.36
C GLY A 122 6.51 29.55 -7.02
N SER A 123 5.18 29.38 -7.00
CA SER A 123 4.44 29.28 -5.74
C SER A 123 4.92 28.07 -4.91
N PRO A 124 5.16 28.24 -3.60
CA PRO A 124 5.45 27.12 -2.70
C PRO A 124 4.29 26.12 -2.68
N GLN A 125 4.62 24.84 -2.66
CA GLN A 125 3.67 23.73 -2.73
C GLN A 125 4.03 22.68 -1.67
N ASN A 126 4.22 23.13 -0.44
CA ASN A 126 4.56 22.27 0.69
C ASN A 126 3.31 21.84 1.47
N TYR A 127 3.39 20.68 2.10
CA TYR A 127 2.38 20.19 3.03
C TYR A 127 3.02 19.48 4.22
N THR A 128 2.27 19.50 5.33
CA THR A 128 2.53 18.73 6.54
C THR A 128 1.26 18.01 6.96
N ILE A 129 1.32 16.70 7.10
CA ILE A 129 0.20 15.86 7.57
C ILE A 129 0.64 15.14 8.83
N THR A 130 -0.23 15.13 9.83
CA THR A 130 -0.05 14.35 11.05
C THR A 130 -1.10 13.26 11.08
N LEU A 131 -0.64 12.00 11.06
CA LEU A 131 -1.49 10.82 11.15
C LEU A 131 -1.43 10.29 12.59
N GLY A 132 -2.60 10.06 13.17
CA GLY A 132 -2.76 9.42 14.48
C GLY A 132 -2.72 7.88 14.39
N PRO A 133 -2.84 7.21 15.55
CA PRO A 133 -2.92 5.76 15.62
C PRO A 133 -4.22 5.20 15.04
#